data_AF-D2PBY9-F1
#
_entry.id   AF-D2PBY9-F1
#
_cell.length_a   1.000
_cell.length_b   1.000
_cell.length_c   1.000
_cell.angle_alpha   90.00
_cell.angle_beta   90.00
_cell.angle_gamma   90.00
#
_symmetry.space_group_name_H-M   'P 1'
#
loop_
_entity.id
_entity.type
_entity.pdbx_description
1 polymer ?
#
loop_
_entity_poly.entity_id
_entity_poly.type
_entity_poly.pdbx_seq_one_letter_code
_entity_poly.pdbx_strand_id
1 'polypeptide(L)'
;MEGWGLNSHNELTYMIKRAEQKGFKVERLPSGAIIFSRRKAEIQFFAILDAYYVKYLADGRAYVIYKLDEKVIDAIFEERLDELESDDVIKIPSD
;
A
#
# COMPACT_ATOMS: atom_id res chain seq x y z
N MET A 1 22.49 2.21 -11.03
CA MET A 1 21.60 3.40 -10.96
C MET A 1 20.26 2.99 -11.52
N GLU A 2 19.25 3.20 -10.71
CA GLU A 2 18.04 2.41 -10.59
C GLU A 2 17.11 2.46 -11.81
N GLY A 3 16.80 1.29 -12.36
CA GLY A 3 15.63 1.11 -13.23
C GLY A 3 14.41 0.88 -12.36
N TRP A 4 13.66 1.95 -12.07
CA TRP A 4 12.26 1.83 -11.66
C TRP A 4 11.41 2.12 -12.89
N GLY A 5 10.57 1.15 -13.27
CA GLY A 5 9.71 1.22 -14.43
C GLY A 5 8.90 2.52 -14.47
N LEU A 6 8.85 3.13 -15.65
CA LEU A 6 8.25 4.43 -15.96
C LEU A 6 6.75 4.58 -15.62
N ASN A 7 6.07 3.55 -15.11
CA ASN A 7 4.66 3.60 -14.69
C ASN A 7 4.47 3.84 -13.17
N SER A 8 5.51 3.58 -12.36
CA SER A 8 5.43 3.60 -10.88
C SER A 8 5.32 5.01 -10.26
N HIS A 9 5.70 6.05 -11.00
CA HIS A 9 5.79 7.42 -10.48
C HIS A 9 4.40 8.04 -10.20
N ASN A 10 3.39 7.72 -11.00
CA ASN A 10 2.06 8.31 -10.88
C ASN A 10 1.26 7.66 -9.74
N GLU A 11 1.31 6.34 -9.61
CA GLU A 11 0.58 5.58 -8.59
C GLU A 11 1.09 5.91 -7.18
N LEU A 12 2.42 5.95 -7.00
CA LEU A 12 3.02 6.29 -5.71
C LEU A 12 2.72 7.74 -5.30
N THR A 13 2.83 8.68 -6.24
CA THR A 13 2.49 10.09 -5.99
C THR A 13 1.03 10.25 -5.61
N TYR A 14 0.13 9.55 -6.31
CA TYR A 14 -1.29 9.55 -6.00
C TYR A 14 -1.57 8.97 -4.61
N MET A 15 -0.95 7.84 -4.28
CA MET A 15 -1.12 7.18 -2.98
C MET A 15 -0.63 8.06 -1.82
N ILE A 16 0.53 8.74 -1.96
CA ILE A 16 1.01 9.71 -0.96
C ILE A 16 -0.01 10.84 -0.77
N LYS A 17 -0.49 11.43 -1.87
CA LYS A 17 -1.51 12.49 -1.82
C LYS A 17 -2.79 12.02 -1.13
N ARG A 18 -3.26 10.81 -1.43
CA ARG A 18 -4.44 10.20 -0.78
C ARG A 18 -4.21 9.95 0.71
N ALA A 19 -3.03 9.50 1.09
CA ALA A 19 -2.64 9.31 2.49
C ALA A 19 -2.75 10.62 3.27
N GLU A 20 -2.17 11.70 2.74
CA GLU A 20 -2.21 13.03 3.33
C GLU A 20 -3.65 13.55 3.46
N GLN A 21 -4.48 13.40 2.42
CA GLN A 21 -5.90 13.77 2.45
C GLN A 21 -6.69 13.01 3.53
N LYS A 22 -6.32 11.76 3.81
CA LYS A 22 -6.92 10.92 4.87
C LYS A 22 -6.25 11.10 6.25
N GLY A 23 -5.31 12.05 6.36
CA GLY A 23 -4.64 12.43 7.60
C GLY A 23 -3.54 11.48 8.05
N PHE A 24 -3.00 10.66 7.15
CA PHE A 24 -1.82 9.85 7.40
C PHE A 24 -0.55 10.68 7.25
N LYS A 25 0.43 10.39 8.11
CA LYS A 25 1.82 10.78 7.90
C LYS A 25 2.49 9.73 7.02
N VAL A 26 3.44 10.18 6.20
CA VAL A 26 4.21 9.32 5.29
C VAL A 26 5.67 9.35 5.69
N GLU A 27 6.26 8.19 5.91
CA GLU A 27 7.70 8.04 6.20
C GLU A 27 8.32 7.02 5.25
N ARG A 28 9.46 7.34 4.67
CA ARG A 28 10.22 6.41 3.81
C ARG A 28 11.41 5.87 4.59
N LEU A 29 11.46 4.56 4.77
CA LEU A 29 12.55 3.88 5.47
C LEU A 29 13.74 3.63 4.54
N PRO A 30 14.97 3.48 5.07
CA PRO A 30 16.16 3.14 4.28
C PRO A 30 16.03 1.83 3.49
N SER A 31 15.17 0.91 3.94
CA SER A 31 14.87 -0.35 3.24
C SER A 31 14.03 -0.17 1.97
N GLY A 32 13.58 1.05 1.67
CA GLY A 32 12.63 1.33 0.60
C GLY A 32 11.17 1.20 1.00
N ALA A 33 10.88 0.79 2.25
CA ALA A 33 9.52 0.76 2.78
C ALA A 33 8.93 2.16 2.82
N ILE A 34 7.62 2.24 2.62
CA ILE A 34 6.84 3.44 2.91
C ILE A 34 5.87 3.08 4.03
N ILE A 35 5.92 3.84 5.11
CA ILE A 35 5.03 3.70 6.25
C ILE A 35 4.00 4.82 6.19
N PHE A 36 2.73 4.43 6.18
CA PHE A 36 1.61 5.35 6.34
C PHE A 36 1.07 5.19 7.77
N SER A 37 1.15 6.24 8.58
CA SER A 37 0.74 6.18 9.99
C SER A 37 -0.30 7.24 10.37
N ARG A 38 -1.30 6.83 11.15
CA ARG A 38 -2.35 7.72 11.70
C ARG A 38 -2.83 7.20 13.06
N ARG A 39 -2.39 7.82 14.16
CA ARG A 39 -2.74 7.54 15.58
C ARG A 39 -2.70 6.06 16.02
N LYS A 40 -3.55 5.20 15.47
CA LYS A 40 -3.68 3.76 15.75
C LYS A 40 -3.61 2.86 14.50
N ALA A 41 -3.55 3.45 13.30
CA ALA A 41 -3.40 2.73 12.05
C ALA A 41 -1.97 2.92 11.54
N GLU A 42 -1.28 1.82 11.27
CA GLU A 42 0.02 1.81 10.62
C GLU A 42 0.00 0.80 9.48
N ILE A 43 0.28 1.30 8.28
CA ILE A 43 0.30 0.53 7.05
C ILE A 43 1.72 0.55 6.54
N GLN A 44 2.30 -0.64 6.37
CA GLN A 44 3.57 -0.81 5.72
C GLN A 44 3.35 -1.16 4.25
N PHE A 45 3.98 -0.40 3.37
CA PHE A 45 3.86 -0.51 1.92
C PHE A 45 5.24 -0.70 1.28
N PHE A 46 5.33 -1.63 0.33
CA PHE A 46 6.53 -1.83 -0.50
C PHE A 46 6.14 -2.11 -1.94
N ALA A 47 6.89 -1.55 -2.89
CA ALA A 47 6.88 -2.01 -4.27
C ALA A 47 7.93 -3.12 -4.45
N ILE A 48 7.53 -4.29 -4.94
CA ILE A 48 8.38 -5.45 -5.17
C ILE A 48 8.16 -5.92 -6.61
N LEU A 49 9.15 -5.71 -7.48
CA LEU A 49 9.06 -6.00 -8.91
C LEU A 49 7.84 -5.30 -9.55
N ASP A 50 6.85 -6.09 -9.96
CA ASP A 50 5.59 -5.72 -10.63
C ASP A 50 4.37 -5.79 -9.70
N ALA A 51 4.60 -5.96 -8.39
CA ALA A 51 3.55 -6.04 -7.39
C ALA A 51 3.82 -5.12 -6.20
N TYR A 52 2.80 -4.95 -5.37
CA TYR A 52 2.82 -4.14 -4.17
C TYR A 52 2.47 -4.98 -2.96
N TYR A 53 3.30 -4.90 -1.93
CA TYR A 53 3.06 -5.53 -0.65
C TYR A 53 2.47 -4.51 0.32
N VAL A 54 1.34 -4.86 0.94
CA VAL A 54 0.66 -4.04 1.94
C VAL A 54 0.46 -4.86 3.20
N LYS A 55 0.90 -4.33 4.35
CA LYS A 55 0.68 -4.95 5.67
C LYS A 55 0.08 -3.95 6.63
N TYR A 56 -1.03 -4.34 7.25
CA TYR A 56 -1.63 -3.64 8.38
C TYR A 56 -0.93 -4.10 9.65
N LEU A 57 -0.18 -3.21 10.30
CA LEU A 57 0.64 -3.58 11.46
C LEU A 57 -0.22 -3.86 12.72
N ALA A 58 -1.40 -3.25 12.81
CA ALA A 58 -2.27 -3.36 13.97
C ALA A 58 -2.87 -4.77 14.16
N ASP A 59 -3.18 -5.46 13.07
CA ASP A 59 -3.83 -6.78 13.10
C ASP A 59 -3.05 -7.86 12.33
N GLY A 60 -1.92 -7.50 11.70
CA GLY A 60 -1.04 -8.42 11.00
C GLY A 60 -1.51 -8.83 9.61
N ARG A 61 -2.68 -8.39 9.14
CA ARG A 61 -3.17 -8.73 7.80
C ARG A 61 -2.22 -8.20 6.73
N ALA A 62 -1.92 -9.04 5.74
CA ALA A 62 -1.01 -8.69 4.65
C ALA A 62 -1.57 -9.11 3.29
N TYR A 63 -1.22 -8.36 2.25
CA TYR A 63 -1.73 -8.49 0.90
C TYR A 63 -0.62 -8.28 -0.13
N VAL A 64 -0.74 -8.99 -1.25
CA VAL A 64 -0.04 -8.71 -2.50
C VAL A 64 -1.04 -8.09 -3.47
N ILE A 65 -0.68 -6.98 -4.10
CA ILE A 65 -1.52 -6.22 -5.01
C ILE A 65 -0.79 -6.08 -6.35
N TYR A 66 -1.37 -6.61 -7.42
CA TYR A 66 -0.78 -6.56 -8.77
C TYR A 66 -1.16 -5.30 -9.55
N LYS A 67 -2.21 -4.60 -9.11
CA LYS A 67 -2.71 -3.38 -9.75
C LYS A 67 -3.19 -2.36 -8.72
N LEU A 68 -2.60 -1.17 -8.73
CA LEU A 68 -2.99 -0.05 -7.88
C LEU A 68 -3.87 0.94 -8.64
N ASP A 69 -5.16 0.63 -8.74
CA ASP A 69 -6.15 1.63 -9.13
C ASP A 69 -6.67 2.44 -7.93
N GLU A 70 -7.43 3.50 -8.22
CA GLU A 70 -7.95 4.40 -7.19
C GLU A 70 -8.80 3.68 -6.14
N LYS A 71 -9.58 2.66 -6.55
CA LYS A 71 -10.45 1.89 -5.67
C LYS A 71 -9.62 1.05 -4.70
N VAL A 72 -8.57 0.39 -5.20
CA VAL A 72 -7.64 -0.37 -4.37
C VAL A 72 -6.92 0.55 -3.39
N ILE A 73 -6.44 1.71 -3.85
CA ILE A 73 -5.74 2.69 -2.99
C ILE A 73 -6.65 3.20 -1.88
N ASP A 74 -7.89 3.56 -2.19
CA ASP A 74 -8.84 4.01 -1.18
C ASP A 74 -9.16 2.88 -0.17
N ALA A 75 -9.30 1.64 -0.64
CA ALA A 75 -9.50 0.47 0.22
C ALA A 75 -8.29 0.17 1.12
N ILE A 76 -7.05 0.40 0.65
CA ILE A 76 -5.84 0.28 1.47
C ILE A 76 -5.98 1.17 2.72
N PHE A 77 -6.24 2.46 2.51
CA PHE A 77 -6.30 3.44 3.61
C PHE A 77 -7.55 3.34 4.48
N GLU A 78 -8.60 2.68 4.00
CA GLU A 78 -9.80 2.37 4.76
C GLU A 78 -9.76 1.02 5.47
N GLU A 79 -8.70 0.23 5.29
CA GLU A 79 -8.52 -1.11 5.85
C GLU A 79 -9.58 -2.13 5.36
N ARG A 80 -10.09 -1.92 4.14
CA ARG A 80 -11.22 -2.66 3.52
C ARG A 80 -10.82 -3.48 2.29
N LEU A 81 -9.53 -3.86 2.17
CA LEU A 81 -9.07 -4.71 1.07
C LEU A 81 -9.81 -6.06 1.00
N ASP A 82 -10.22 -6.61 2.15
CA ASP A 82 -11.02 -7.85 2.22
C ASP A 82 -12.42 -7.73 1.57
N GLU A 83 -12.90 -6.49 1.37
CA GLU A 83 -14.21 -6.23 0.76
C GLU A 83 -14.13 -6.05 -0.76
N LEU A 84 -12.92 -6.06 -1.32
CA LEU A 84 -12.73 -5.99 -2.77
C LEU A 84 -12.87 -7.36 -3.40
N GLU A 85 -13.84 -7.52 -4.28
CA GLU A 85 -13.82 -8.57 -5.28
C GLU A 85 -12.83 -8.16 -6.39
N SER A 86 -11.58 -8.63 -6.28
CA SER A 86 -10.52 -8.35 -7.25
C SER A 86 -9.52 -9.49 -7.31
N ASP A 87 -9.27 -10.02 -8.50
CA ASP A 87 -8.20 -11.00 -8.74
C ASP A 87 -6.79 -10.38 -8.59
N ASP A 88 -6.70 -9.04 -8.60
CA ASP A 88 -5.45 -8.30 -8.46
C ASP A 88 -5.06 -8.09 -6.99
N VAL A 89 -5.87 -8.51 -6.02
CA VAL A 89 -5.62 -8.36 -4.57
C VAL A 89 -5.65 -9.74 -3.91
N ILE A 90 -4.47 -10.24 -3.54
CA ILE A 90 -4.32 -11.55 -2.89
C ILE A 90 -3.98 -11.34 -1.42
N LYS A 91 -4.84 -11.83 -0.52
CA LYS A 91 -4.53 -11.91 0.91
C LYS A 91 -3.48 -12.99 1.17
N ILE A 92 -2.43 -12.62 1.89
CA ILE A 92 -1.42 -13.57 2.34
C ILE A 92 -1.97 -14.26 3.59
N PRO A 93 -2.08 -15.60 3.61
CA PRO A 93 -2.44 -16.33 4.82
C PRO A 93 -1.44 -16.02 5.94
N SER A 94 -1.94 -15.68 7.12
CA SER A 94 -1.15 -15.67 8.34
C SER A 94 -1.33 -17.01 9.06
N ASP A 95 -0.22 -17.65 9.42
CA ASP A 95 -0.20 -18.83 10.31
C ASP A 95 -0.82 -18.52 11.69
#